data_AF-S3IJ49-F1
#
_entry.id   AF-S3IJ49-F1
#
_cell.length_a   1.000
_cell.length_b   1.000
_cell.length_c   1.000
_cell.angle_alpha   90.00
_cell.angle_beta   90.00
_cell.angle_gamma   90.00
#
_symmetry.space_group_name_H-M   'P 1'
#
loop_
_entity.id
_entity.type
_entity.pdbx_description
1 polymer ?
#
loop_
_entity_poly.entity_id
_entity_poly.type
_entity_poly.pdbx_seq_one_letter_code
_entity_poly.pdbx_strand_id
1 'polypeptide(L)'
;MVEVLSGPERRHRRTPQEKIAIIQQTMEPGMTVSHVAHLHSINANQIFKWRRQYEDGSLTAVASGEEVVPASELDAANKQIRELQRLLGKKTMEAQILKEAVEYGRAKKWIAHAPLLSRDDE
;
A
#
# COMPACT_ATOMS: atom_id res chain seq x y z
N MET A 1 55.75 -17.46 20.68
CA MET A 1 54.53 -17.17 21.45
C MET A 1 53.37 -17.17 20.46
N VAL A 2 52.31 -17.90 20.81
CA VAL A 2 51.28 -18.47 19.94
C VAL A 2 50.38 -17.43 19.25
N GLU A 3 49.93 -17.78 18.04
CA GLU A 3 48.97 -17.10 17.16
C GLU A 3 47.62 -16.73 17.81
N VAL A 4 46.99 -15.65 17.31
CA VAL A 4 45.53 -15.55 17.27
C VAL A 4 45.10 -15.16 15.86
N LEU A 5 44.64 -16.18 15.12
CA LEU A 5 43.82 -16.08 13.92
C LEU A 5 42.57 -15.23 14.23
N SER A 6 42.51 -13.98 13.78
CA SER A 6 41.23 -13.25 13.72
C SER A 6 40.46 -13.73 12.49
N GLY A 7 39.47 -14.60 12.73
CA GLY A 7 38.62 -15.24 11.74
C GLY A 7 37.76 -14.27 10.89
N PRO A 8 36.89 -14.82 10.01
CA PRO A 8 36.25 -14.06 8.94
C PRO A 8 35.41 -12.93 9.51
N GLU A 9 35.77 -11.72 9.08
CA GLU A 9 35.12 -10.45 9.39
C GLU A 9 33.60 -10.61 9.46
N ARG A 10 33.04 -10.43 10.66
CA ARG A 10 31.61 -10.54 10.93
C ARG A 10 30.88 -9.70 9.90
N ARG A 11 30.15 -10.35 8.97
CA ARG A 11 29.28 -9.68 7.99
C ARG A 11 28.44 -8.65 8.73
N HIS A 12 28.77 -7.37 8.60
CA HIS A 12 28.04 -6.30 9.29
C HIS A 12 26.60 -6.35 8.80
N ARG A 13 25.71 -6.87 9.65
CA ARG A 13 24.28 -6.92 9.36
C ARG A 13 23.76 -5.50 9.52
N ARG A 14 23.63 -4.78 8.40
CA ARG A 14 23.08 -3.42 8.39
C ARG A 14 21.62 -3.44 8.77
N THR A 15 21.23 -2.47 9.60
CA THR A 15 19.83 -2.29 9.98
C THR A 15 19.00 -1.88 8.75
N PRO A 16 17.69 -2.14 8.75
CA PRO A 16 16.82 -1.70 7.66
C PRO A 16 16.86 -0.18 7.44
N GLN A 17 16.95 0.59 8.53
CA GLN A 17 17.03 2.05 8.51
C GLN A 17 18.30 2.53 7.81
N GLU A 18 19.45 1.90 8.10
CA GLU A 18 20.70 2.19 7.41
C GLU A 18 20.60 1.92 5.90
N LYS A 19 19.96 0.81 5.50
CA LYS A 19 19.77 0.50 4.07
C LYS A 19 18.90 1.55 3.39
N ILE A 20 17.82 1.99 4.03
CA ILE A 20 16.96 3.06 3.50
C ILE A 20 17.75 4.36 3.32
N ALA A 21 18.53 4.76 4.33
CA ALA A 21 19.34 5.98 4.27
C ALA A 21 20.36 5.94 3.11
N ILE A 22 21.03 4.79 2.92
CA ILE A 22 21.97 4.58 1.81
C ILE A 22 21.26 4.69 0.45
N ILE A 23 20.07 4.09 0.30
CA ILE A 23 19.32 4.15 -0.96
C ILE A 23 18.87 5.59 -1.24
N GLN A 24 18.34 6.30 -0.24
CA GLN A 24 17.91 7.69 -0.37
C GLN A 24 19.07 8.60 -0.79
N GLN A 25 20.25 8.42 -0.20
CA GLN A 25 21.46 9.14 -0.59
C GLN A 25 21.83 8.91 -2.06
N THR A 26 21.54 7.72 -2.62
CA THR A 26 21.79 7.45 -4.04
C THR A 26 20.77 8.11 -4.98
N MET A 27 19.65 8.61 -4.46
CA MET A 27 18.60 9.29 -5.23
C MET A 27 18.76 10.82 -5.22
N GLU A 28 19.71 11.35 -4.45
CA GLU A 28 20.01 12.77 -4.43
C GLU A 28 20.61 13.24 -5.77
N PRO A 29 20.22 14.43 -6.27
CA PRO A 29 20.77 14.98 -7.51
C PRO A 29 22.30 15.12 -7.42
N GLY A 30 23.01 14.48 -8.35
CA GLY A 30 24.48 14.51 -8.40
C GLY A 30 25.18 13.35 -7.67
N MET A 31 24.46 12.49 -6.96
CA MET A 31 25.02 11.29 -6.34
C MET A 31 24.97 10.09 -7.27
N THR A 32 26.09 9.39 -7.41
CA THR A 32 26.17 8.14 -8.19
C THR A 32 26.18 6.93 -7.27
N VAL A 33 25.63 5.80 -7.74
CA VAL A 33 25.65 4.53 -6.99
C VAL A 33 27.07 4.12 -6.63
N SER A 34 28.03 4.32 -7.55
CA SER A 34 29.45 4.02 -7.30
C SER A 34 30.02 4.88 -6.18
N HIS A 35 29.72 6.18 -6.16
CA HIS A 35 30.19 7.08 -5.10
C HIS A 35 29.66 6.65 -3.72
N VAL A 36 28.36 6.35 -3.62
CA VAL A 36 27.76 5.89 -2.36
C VAL A 36 28.27 4.50 -1.97
N ALA A 37 28.50 3.61 -2.93
CA ALA A 37 29.11 2.30 -2.71
C ALA A 37 30.50 2.41 -2.06
N HIS A 38 31.33 3.35 -2.53
CA HIS A 38 32.64 3.61 -1.93
C HIS A 38 32.54 4.20 -0.52
N LEU A 39 31.63 5.17 -0.31
CA LEU A 39 31.44 5.82 0.99
C LEU A 39 31.04 4.84 2.09
N HIS A 40 30.17 3.88 1.76
CA HIS A 40 29.64 2.91 2.73
C HIS A 40 30.36 1.56 2.69
N SER A 41 31.40 1.41 1.87
CA SER A 41 32.09 0.13 1.61
C SER A 41 31.10 -1.00 1.28
N ILE A 42 30.23 -0.75 0.30
CA ILE A 42 29.18 -1.68 -0.16
C ILE A 42 29.44 -2.01 -1.62
N ASN A 43 29.19 -3.26 -2.00
CA ASN A 43 29.19 -3.62 -3.42
C ASN A 43 28.01 -2.90 -4.12
N ALA A 44 28.29 -2.16 -5.20
CA ALA A 44 27.28 -1.45 -5.98
C ALA A 44 26.08 -2.34 -6.39
N ASN A 45 26.31 -3.63 -6.68
CA ASN A 45 25.24 -4.59 -7.00
C ASN A 45 24.24 -4.79 -5.85
N GLN A 46 24.68 -4.70 -4.60
CA GLN A 46 23.78 -4.74 -3.44
C GLN A 46 22.91 -3.48 -3.38
N ILE A 47 23.48 -2.32 -3.69
CA ILE A 47 22.75 -1.05 -3.73
C ILE A 47 21.74 -1.06 -4.88
N PHE A 48 22.08 -1.55 -6.06
CA PHE A 48 21.12 -1.72 -7.16
C PHE A 48 19.96 -2.64 -6.79
N LYS A 49 20.26 -3.76 -6.12
CA LYS A 49 19.23 -4.68 -5.63
C LYS A 49 18.31 -4.01 -4.60
N TRP A 50 18.87 -3.28 -3.65
CA TRP A 50 18.10 -2.57 -2.64
C TRP A 50 17.30 -1.40 -3.24
N ARG A 51 17.86 -0.66 -4.19
CA ARG A 51 17.15 0.41 -4.90
C ARG A 51 15.95 -0.14 -5.66
N ARG A 52 16.12 -1.25 -6.37
CA ARG A 52 15.00 -1.91 -7.04
C ARG A 52 13.91 -2.33 -6.06
N GLN A 53 14.30 -2.94 -4.92
CA GLN A 53 13.37 -3.27 -3.85
C GLN A 53 12.71 -2.02 -3.23
N TYR A 54 13.39 -0.88 -3.20
CA TYR A 54 12.84 0.39 -2.71
C TYR A 54 11.79 0.96 -3.64
N GLU A 55 12.09 1.01 -4.95
CA GLU A 55 11.20 1.49 -6.01
C GLU A 55 9.97 0.59 -6.17
N ASP A 56 10.16 -0.72 -6.05
CA ASP A 56 9.07 -1.71 -6.05
C ASP A 56 8.26 -1.71 -4.74
N GLY A 57 8.59 -0.85 -3.76
CA GLY A 57 7.92 -0.79 -2.45
C GLY A 57 8.17 -2.01 -1.54
N SER A 58 9.11 -2.88 -1.92
CA SER A 58 9.45 -4.17 -1.30
C SER A 58 10.51 -4.08 -0.18
N LEU A 59 10.91 -2.87 0.25
CA LEU A 59 11.98 -2.74 1.25
C LEU A 59 11.57 -3.14 2.68
N THR A 60 10.27 -3.29 2.94
CA THR A 60 9.75 -3.66 4.26
C THR A 60 9.86 -5.16 4.55
N ALA A 61 10.02 -6.00 3.53
CA ALA A 61 10.28 -7.45 3.70
C ALA A 61 11.68 -7.75 4.28
N VAL A 62 12.58 -6.76 4.28
CA VAL A 62 13.94 -6.88 4.84
C VAL A 62 13.99 -6.42 6.31
N ALA A 63 12.92 -5.79 6.82
CA ALA A 63 12.91 -5.11 8.12
C ALA A 63 12.06 -5.78 9.20
N SER A 64 10.89 -6.29 8.83
CA SER A 64 9.86 -6.71 9.76
C SER A 64 9.17 -7.91 9.12
N GLY A 65 8.99 -9.01 9.85
CA GLY A 65 8.21 -10.16 9.38
C GLY A 65 6.71 -9.85 9.30
N GLU A 66 6.35 -8.73 8.69
CA GLU A 66 5.02 -8.16 8.59
C GLU A 66 4.74 -7.94 7.10
N GLU A 67 3.57 -8.37 6.65
CA GLU A 67 3.15 -8.29 5.26
C GLU A 67 2.85 -6.84 4.90
N VAL A 68 3.73 -6.24 4.10
CA VAL A 68 3.59 -4.84 3.70
C VAL A 68 3.36 -4.76 2.22
N VAL A 69 2.20 -4.22 1.87
CA VAL A 69 1.72 -4.00 0.50
C VAL A 69 2.60 -2.91 -0.16
N PRO A 70 3.11 -3.15 -1.38
CA PRO A 70 3.85 -2.14 -2.15
C PRO A 70 3.11 -0.80 -2.22
N ALA A 71 3.85 0.31 -2.20
CA ALA A 71 3.26 1.65 -2.28
C ALA A 71 2.41 1.85 -3.56
N SER A 72 2.77 1.18 -4.65
CA SER A 72 2.02 1.15 -5.91
C SER A 72 0.68 0.42 -5.78
N GLU A 73 0.65 -0.71 -5.07
CA GLU A 73 -0.55 -1.47 -4.78
C GLU A 73 -1.46 -0.73 -3.79
N LEU A 74 -0.89 -0.04 -2.81
CA LEU A 74 -1.63 0.82 -1.88
C LEU A 74 -2.29 2.00 -2.61
N ASP A 75 -1.58 2.67 -3.52
CA ASP A 75 -2.15 3.74 -4.35
C ASP A 75 -3.25 3.22 -5.30
N ALA A 76 -3.03 2.07 -5.93
CA ALA A 76 -4.04 1.42 -6.76
C ALA A 76 -5.30 1.03 -5.96
N ALA A 77 -5.13 0.46 -4.77
CA ALA A 77 -6.22 0.13 -3.86
C ALA A 77 -6.97 1.39 -3.41
N ASN A 78 -6.26 2.47 -3.07
CA ASN A 78 -6.88 3.74 -2.71
C ASN A 78 -7.69 4.36 -3.85
N LYS A 79 -7.20 4.26 -5.10
CA LYS A 79 -7.96 4.68 -6.28
C LYS A 79 -9.23 3.85 -6.45
N GLN A 80 -9.15 2.54 -6.27
CA GLN A 80 -10.30 1.65 -6.35
C GLN A 80 -11.33 1.93 -5.24
N ILE A 81 -10.88 2.21 -4.03
CA ILE A 81 -11.75 2.61 -2.90
C ILE A 81 -12.53 3.88 -3.25
N ARG A 82 -11.87 4.90 -3.81
CA ARG A 82 -12.55 6.15 -4.20
C ARG A 82 -13.61 5.90 -5.27
N GLU A 83 -13.31 5.06 -6.26
CA GLU A 83 -14.28 4.77 -7.33
C GLU A 83 -15.47 3.96 -6.80
N LEU A 84 -15.24 2.98 -5.93
CA LEU A 84 -16.30 2.22 -5.28
C LEU A 84 -17.17 3.11 -4.39
N GLN A 85 -16.57 4.02 -3.63
CA GLN A 85 -17.32 5.01 -2.83
C GLN A 85 -18.19 5.90 -3.71
N ARG A 86 -17.69 6.34 -4.87
CA ARG A 86 -18.46 7.14 -5.84
C ARG A 86 -19.63 6.34 -6.42
N LEU A 87 -19.41 5.10 -6.83
CA LEU A 87 -20.46 4.23 -7.37
C LEU A 87 -21.51 3.90 -6.32
N LEU A 88 -21.10 3.62 -5.09
CA LEU A 88 -21.99 3.40 -3.97
C LEU A 88 -22.87 4.63 -3.71
N GLY A 89 -22.30 5.84 -3.69
CA GLY A 89 -23.07 7.08 -3.53
C GLY A 89 -24.17 7.24 -4.58
N LYS A 90 -23.86 6.96 -5.86
CA LYS A 90 -24.84 6.99 -6.94
C LYS A 90 -25.97 5.98 -6.73
N LYS A 91 -25.62 4.73 -6.39
CA LYS A 91 -26.59 3.67 -6.17
C LYS A 91 -27.49 3.94 -4.96
N THR A 92 -26.94 4.56 -3.91
CA THR A 92 -27.71 5.00 -2.74
C THR A 92 -28.74 6.07 -3.12
N MET A 93 -28.36 7.06 -3.93
CA MET A 93 -29.30 8.07 -4.43
C MET A 93 -30.40 7.46 -5.30
N GLU A 94 -30.04 6.58 -6.25
CA GLU A 94 -31.02 5.87 -7.08
C GLU A 94 -32.02 5.08 -6.22
N ALA A 95 -31.53 4.34 -5.22
CA ALA A 95 -32.39 3.57 -4.32
C ALA A 95 -33.32 4.46 -3.48
N GLN A 96 -32.86 5.63 -3.04
CA GLN A 96 -33.70 6.59 -2.31
C GLN A 96 -34.83 7.13 -3.21
N ILE A 97 -34.51 7.56 -4.42
CA ILE A 97 -35.50 8.07 -5.39
C ILE A 97 -36.53 6.98 -5.72
N LEU A 98 -36.08 5.74 -5.93
CA LEU A 98 -36.99 4.63 -6.21
C LEU A 98 -37.89 4.31 -5.02
N LYS A 99 -37.37 4.34 -3.79
CA LYS A 99 -38.20 4.16 -2.58
C LYS A 99 -39.26 5.25 -2.47
N GLU A 100 -38.88 6.51 -2.66
CA GLU A 100 -39.80 7.66 -2.63
C GLU A 100 -40.87 7.55 -3.73
N ALA A 101 -40.49 7.18 -4.95
CA ALA A 101 -41.42 6.97 -6.05
C ALA A 101 -42.41 5.82 -5.76
N VAL A 102 -41.94 4.73 -5.14
CA VAL A 102 -42.80 3.61 -4.71
C VAL A 102 -43.77 4.06 -3.62
N GLU A 103 -43.32 4.81 -2.61
CA GLU A 103 -44.18 5.36 -1.56
C GLU A 103 -45.24 6.29 -2.15
N TYR A 104 -44.84 7.17 -3.07
CA TYR A 104 -45.76 8.06 -3.78
C TYR A 104 -46.80 7.29 -4.61
N GLY A 105 -46.38 6.26 -5.34
CA GLY A 105 -47.27 5.40 -6.11
C GLY A 105 -48.25 4.61 -5.23
N ARG A 106 -47.82 4.16 -4.05
CA ARG A 106 -48.70 3.53 -3.04
C ARG A 106 -49.72 4.52 -2.48
N ALA A 107 -49.29 5.71 -2.09
CA ALA A 107 -50.17 6.75 -1.56
C ALA A 107 -51.28 7.14 -2.56
N LYS A 108 -50.96 7.17 -3.86
CA LYS A 108 -51.90 7.44 -4.94
C LYS A 108 -52.70 6.23 -5.43
N LYS A 109 -52.50 5.04 -4.84
CA LYS A 109 -53.09 3.75 -5.27
C LYS A 109 -52.80 3.39 -6.73
N TRP A 110 -51.71 3.90 -7.28
CA TRP A 110 -51.25 3.57 -8.65
C TRP A 110 -50.54 2.23 -8.70
N ILE A 111 -49.98 1.80 -7.56
CA ILE A 111 -49.35 0.50 -7.38
C ILE A 111 -50.27 -0.30 -6.47
N ALA A 112 -50.82 -1.41 -6.95
CA ALA A 112 -51.56 -2.35 -6.11
C ALA A 112 -50.64 -2.82 -4.98
N HIS A 113 -51.16 -2.92 -3.74
CA HIS A 113 -50.41 -3.48 -2.62
C HIS A 113 -50.02 -4.92 -2.97
N ALA A 114 -48.83 -5.13 -3.54
CA ALA A 114 -48.15 -6.40 -3.41
C ALA A 114 -47.98 -6.63 -1.90
N PRO A 115 -48.27 -7.83 -1.36
CA PRO A 115 -48.07 -8.13 0.04
C PRO A 115 -46.56 -8.20 0.31
N LEU A 116 -45.94 -7.02 0.41
CA LEU A 116 -44.59 -6.87 0.92
C LEU A 116 -44.73 -6.92 2.43
N LEU A 117 -43.94 -7.81 3.03
CA LEU A 117 -43.77 -8.02 4.47
C LEU A 117 -44.01 -6.73 5.25
N SER A 118 -44.82 -6.87 6.30
CA SER A 118 -45.14 -5.86 7.31
C SER A 118 -43.96 -4.92 7.46
N ARG A 119 -44.20 -3.62 7.26
CA ARG A 119 -43.25 -2.62 7.73
C ARG A 119 -43.19 -2.86 9.24
N ASP A 120 -42.10 -3.44 9.71
CA ASP A 120 -41.90 -3.68 11.14
C ASP A 120 -41.91 -2.30 11.80
N ASP A 121 -43.09 -1.91 12.28
CA ASP A 121 -43.28 -0.81 13.21
C ASP A 121 -42.94 -1.40 14.59
N GLU A 122 -41.64 -1.40 14.95
CA GLU A 122 -41.00 -1.17 16.27
C GLU A 122 -39.53 -1.63 16.29
#